data_AF-A0A509LDS3-F1
#
_entry.id   AF-A0A509LDS3-F1
#
_cell.length_a   1.000
_cell.length_b   1.000
_cell.length_c   1.000
_cell.angle_alpha   90.00
_cell.angle_beta   90.00
_cell.angle_gamma   90.00
#
_symmetry.space_group_name_H-M   'P 1'
#
loop_
_entity.id
_entity.type
_entity.pdbx_description
1 polymer ?
#
loop_
_entity_poly.entity_id
_entity_poly.type
_entity_poly.pdbx_seq_one_letter_code
_entity_poly.pdbx_strand_id
1 'polypeptide(L)' 'MLKKNCDINIAQTIDLAHEMIKLAQAGYEQREDPGCGVLYGILLDSGYRILDLAQKEKQKHVEKGWYKNLIINKEKN' A
#
# COMPACT_ATOMS: atom_id res chain seq x y z
N MET A 1 -5.56 -9.72 -23.19
CA MET A 1 -5.81 -10.31 -21.86
C MET A 1 -5.91 -9.16 -20.88
N LEU A 2 -7.12 -8.89 -20.38
CA LEU A 2 -7.49 -7.66 -19.69
C LEU A 2 -6.83 -7.56 -18.30
N LYS A 3 -6.41 -6.34 -17.97
CA LYS A 3 -6.07 -5.89 -16.61
C LYS A 3 -7.23 -6.29 -15.70
N LYS A 4 -7.03 -7.22 -14.76
CA LYS A 4 -8.12 -7.58 -13.84
C LYS A 4 -8.30 -6.40 -12.89
N ASN A 5 -9.52 -5.91 -12.71
CA ASN A 5 -9.83 -4.83 -11.76
C ASN A 5 -9.28 -5.14 -10.35
N CYS A 6 -9.16 -6.43 -10.00
CA CYS A 6 -8.53 -6.89 -8.78
C CYS A 6 -7.04 -6.48 -8.65
N ASP A 7 -6.24 -6.55 -9.72
CA ASP A 7 -4.81 -6.16 -9.68
C ASP A 7 -4.64 -4.66 -9.44
N ILE A 8 -5.56 -3.85 -9.98
CA ILE A 8 -5.60 -2.40 -9.75
C ILE A 8 -5.88 -2.13 -8.27
N ASN A 9 -6.89 -2.78 -7.70
CA ASN A 9 -7.25 -2.60 -6.29
C ASN A 9 -6.12 -3.04 -5.35
N ILE A 10 -5.39 -4.12 -5.68
CA ILE A 10 -4.21 -4.56 -4.92
C ILE A 10 -3.11 -3.49 -4.98
N ALA A 11 -2.82 -2.93 -6.17
CA ALA A 11 -1.83 -1.87 -6.31
C ALA A 11 -2.23 -0.61 -5.51
N GLN A 12 -3.49 -0.17 -5.63
CA GLN A 12 -4.00 0.97 -4.88
C GLN A 12 -3.97 0.73 -3.36
N THR A 13 -4.18 -0.51 -2.91
CA THR A 13 -4.09 -0.86 -1.49
C THR A 13 -2.65 -0.76 -0.98
N ILE A 14 -1.66 -1.16 -1.80
CA ILE A 14 -0.24 -0.98 -1.49
C ILE A 14 0.10 0.52 -1.38
N ASP A 15 -0.38 1.32 -2.32
CA ASP A 15 -0.15 2.78 -2.31
C ASP A 15 -0.77 3.42 -1.06
N LEU A 16 -2.02 3.07 -0.74
CA LEU A 16 -2.71 3.55 0.47
C LEU A 16 -1.97 3.13 1.76
N ALA A 17 -1.45 1.91 1.82
CA ALA A 17 -0.69 1.45 2.99
C ALA A 17 0.60 2.26 3.19
N HIS A 18 1.29 2.64 2.11
CA HIS A 18 2.42 3.56 2.21
C HIS A 18 2.01 4.95 2.69
N GLU A 19 0.87 5.48 2.23
CA GLU A 19 0.34 6.76 2.71
C GLU A 19 0.00 6.70 4.20
N MET A 20 -0.60 5.60 4.66
CA MET A 20 -0.89 5.36 6.09
C MET A 20 0.39 5.39 6.94
N ILE A 21 1.43 4.67 6.50
CA ILE A 21 2.72 4.61 7.21
C ILE A 21 3.35 6.00 7.28
N LYS A 22 3.40 6.72 6.16
CA LYS A 22 3.98 8.07 6.09
C LYS A 22 3.21 9.05 7.00
N LEU A 23 1.88 9.01 6.97
CA LEU A 23 1.03 9.86 7.80
C LEU A 23 1.22 9.54 9.29
N ALA A 24 1.30 8.26 9.64
CA ALA A 24 1.54 7.83 11.01
C ALA A 24 2.89 8.33 11.55
N GLN A 25 3.96 8.24 10.75
CA GLN A 25 5.28 8.74 11.14
C GLN A 25 5.27 10.25 11.37
N ALA A 26 4.77 11.02 10.40
CA ALA A 26 4.68 12.48 10.52
C ALA A 26 3.79 12.89 11.70
N GLY A 27 2.64 12.23 11.88
CA GLY A 27 1.75 12.49 13.00
C GLY A 27 2.37 12.16 14.35
N TYR A 28 3.12 11.06 14.44
CA TYR A 28 3.79 10.69 15.69
C TYR A 28 4.87 11.70 16.09
N GLU A 29 5.61 12.26 15.13
CA GLU A 29 6.57 13.34 15.34
C GLU A 29 5.91 14.65 15.77
N GLN A 30 4.70 14.93 15.27
CA GLN A 30 3.95 16.17 15.51
C GLN A 30 2.95 16.07 16.67
N ARG A 31 2.91 14.95 17.41
CA ARG A 31 1.87 14.70 18.42
C ARG A 31 1.90 15.75 19.55
N GLU A 32 0.72 16.26 19.90
CA GLU A 32 0.55 17.24 20.99
C GLU A 32 0.14 16.56 22.31
N ASP A 33 -0.47 15.38 22.24
CA ASP A 33 -0.94 14.63 23.40
C ASP A 33 -0.75 13.10 23.25
N PRO A 34 -0.94 12.33 24.34
CA PRO A 34 -0.85 10.88 24.30
C PRO A 34 -1.89 10.19 23.40
N GLY A 35 -3.07 10.79 23.21
CA GLY A 35 -4.13 10.28 22.34
C GLY A 35 -3.71 10.27 20.87
N CYS A 36 -3.05 11.35 20.40
CA CYS A 36 -2.39 11.38 19.09
C CYS A 36 -1.37 10.25 18.96
N GLY A 37 -0.57 9.99 20.01
CA GLY A 37 0.38 8.87 20.03
C GLY A 37 -0.28 7.51 19.81
N VAL A 38 -1.42 7.25 20.46
CA VAL A 38 -2.20 6.02 20.27
C VAL A 38 -2.75 5.93 18.85
N LEU A 39 -3.35 7.01 18.34
CA LEU A 39 -3.92 7.05 16.99
C LEU A 39 -2.86 6.72 15.93
N TYR A 40 -1.71 7.39 15.97
CA TYR A 40 -0.65 7.19 15.00
C TYR A 40 0.05 5.83 15.17
N GLY A 41 0.13 5.30 16.39
CA GLY A 41 0.59 3.93 16.61
C GLY A 41 -0.31 2.88 15.95
N ILE A 42 -1.64 3.02 16.09
CA ILE A 42 -2.62 2.14 15.43
C ILE A 42 -2.55 2.28 13.91
N LEU A 43 -2.43 3.51 13.41
CA LEU A 43 -2.32 3.78 11.98
C LEU A 43 -1.06 3.12 11.39
N LEU A 44 0.07 3.18 12.12
CA LEU A 44 1.33 2.57 11.72
C LEU A 44 1.25 1.04 11.66
N ASP A 45 0.74 0.39 12.72
CA ASP A 45 0.55 -1.08 12.75
C ASP A 45 -0.36 -1.53 11.61
N SER A 46 -1.50 -0.84 11.44
CA SER A 46 -2.46 -1.15 10.39
C SER A 46 -1.85 -0.99 9.00
N GLY A 47 -1.08 0.08 8.77
CA GLY A 47 -0.38 0.33 7.52
C GLY A 47 0.57 -0.80 7.15
N TYR A 48 1.43 -1.25 8.08
CA TYR A 48 2.34 -2.37 7.83
C TYR A 48 1.62 -3.70 7.58
N ARG A 49 0.57 -3.99 8.35
CA ARG A 49 -0.22 -5.23 8.19
C ARG A 49 -0.93 -5.27 6.84
N ILE A 50 -1.51 -4.16 6.41
CA ILE A 50 -2.16 -4.04 5.09
C ILE A 50 -1.11 -4.18 3.98
N LEU A 51 0.05 -3.53 4.12
CA LEU A 51 1.13 -3.61 3.14
C LEU A 51 1.59 -5.06 2.92
N ASP A 52 1.87 -5.79 4.00
CA ASP A 52 2.28 -7.21 3.96
C ASP A 52 1.22 -8.09 3.27
N LEU A 53 -0.06 -7.94 3.65
CA LEU A 53 -1.16 -8.70 3.04
C LEU A 53 -1.31 -8.40 1.54
N ALA A 54 -1.27 -7.13 1.15
CA ALA A 54 -1.44 -6.71 -0.24
C ALA A 54 -0.27 -7.16 -1.12
N GLN A 55 0.97 -7.11 -0.60
CA GLN A 55 2.15 -7.63 -1.28
C GLN A 55 2.09 -9.15 -1.46
N LYS A 56 1.66 -9.89 -0.43
CA LYS A 56 1.44 -11.35 -0.54
C LYS A 56 0.40 -11.68 -1.60
N GLU A 57 -0.70 -10.93 -1.68
CA GLU A 57 -1.73 -11.18 -2.70
C GLU A 57 -1.24 -10.84 -4.11
N LYS A 58 -0.51 -9.73 -4.27
CA LYS A 58 0.18 -9.39 -5.52
C LYS A 58 1.10 -10.53 -5.96
N GLN A 59 1.90 -11.08 -5.04
CA GLN A 59 2.83 -12.16 -5.34
C GLN A 59 2.09 -13.44 -5.78
N LYS A 60 0.99 -13.82 -5.12
CA LYS A 60 0.15 -14.94 -5.58
C LYS A 60 -0.42 -14.71 -6.98
N HIS A 61 -0.78 -13.47 -7.32
CA HIS A 61 -1.24 -13.12 -8.66
C HIS A 61 -0.11 -13.23 -9.70
N VAL A 62 1.12 -12.87 -9.35
CA VAL A 62 2.31 -13.07 -10.19
C VAL A 62 2.55 -14.56 -10.43
N GLU A 63 2.55 -15.37 -9.38
CA GLU A 63 2.77 -16.83 -9.45
C GLU A 63 1.73 -17.56 -10.29
N LYS A 64 0.46 -17.12 -10.22
CA LYS A 64 -0.63 -17.63 -11.08
C LYS A 64 -0.55 -17.15 -12.53
N GLY A 65 0.42 -16.29 -12.87
CA GLY A 65 0.54 -15.66 -14.19
C GLY A 65 -0.59 -14.65 -14.50
N TRP A 66 -1.30 -14.18 -13.46
CA TRP A 66 -2.38 -13.21 -13.60
C TRP A 66 -1.85 -11.77 -13.59
N TYR A 67 -0.69 -11.55 -12.99
CA TYR A 67 -0.05 -10.24 -12.90
C TYR A 67 0.87 -10.02 -14.12
N LYS A 68 0.34 -9.41 -15.19
CA LYS A 68 1.20 -8.94 -16.28
C LYS A 68 1.87 -7.64 -15.89
N ASN A 69 3.21 -7.65 -15.88
CA ASN A 69 4.05 -6.47 -15.68
C ASN A 69 3.51 -5.28 -16.49
N LEU A 70 3.12 -4.22 -15.79
CA LEU A 70 2.85 -2.92 -16.40
C LEU A 70 4.21 -2.28 -16.75
N ILE A 71 4.90 -2.81 -17.77
CA ILE A 71 5.84 -1.98 -18.51
C ILE A 71 4.98 -1.10 -19.42
N ILE A 72 4.45 -0.01 -18.85
CA ILE A 72 4.01 1.10 -19.67
C ILE A 72 5.30 1.81 -20.06
N ASN A 73 5.71 1.59 -21.31
CA ASN A 73 6.65 2.45 -22.00
C ASN A 73 6.22 3.90 -21.76
N LYS A 74 6.93 4.63 -20.91
CA LYS A 74 7.01 6.10 -21.03
C LYS A 74 7.90 6.38 -22.24
N GLU A 75 7.40 6.06 -23.43
CA GLU A 75 7.97 6.58 -24.67
C GLU A 75 7.41 7.98 -24.88
N LYS A 76 8.31 8.95 -24.68
CA LYS A 76 8.46 10.20 -25.43
C LYS A 76 7.17 10.94 -25.82
N ASN A 77 6.91 12.01 -25.08
CA ASN A 77 6.68 13.33 -25.67
C ASN A 77 7.23 14.40 -24.72
#